data_AF-A0A8H7P7H7-F1
#
_entry.id   AF-A0A8H7P7H7-F1
#
_cell.length_a   1.000
_cell.length_b   1.000
_cell.length_c   1.000
_cell.angle_alpha   90.00
_cell.angle_beta   90.00
_cell.angle_gamma   90.00
#
_symmetry.space_group_name_H-M   'P 1'
#
loop_
_entity.id
_entity.type
_entity.pdbx_description
1 polymer ?
#
loop_
_entity_poly.entity_id
_entity_poly.type
_entity_poly.pdbx_seq_one_letter_code
_entity_poly.pdbx_strand_id
1 'polypeptide(L)'
;MATAFVDPTIPKESPITSEVLQQTAAKIGVRVPDSKADEFTEMLASARETMEQVMTMDDFMPALDMERYPRTGVTAVATEDNPLNAWATKVIVRNVNEDEVAAGILAGQRVVLKDNVCLAGVPCHFGTDVFAGWVPQTDATVVTRILEAGGTLPSVSAFGISNTSALGLVGNPYGKTRSAGGSSSGCGVLVATGEADLAIGGDQGGSIRLTYNTLPFNNTGHPALSVPCGMLPPPEGPETLRLPVGMQLVGKYWDELTLYKAALAWSDAFDWKEL
;
A
#
# COMPACT_ATOMS: atom_id res chain seq x y z
N MET A 1 15.71 -11.05 -42.58
CA MET A 1 16.56 -9.90 -42.21
C MET A 1 17.22 -10.24 -40.89
N ALA A 2 18.51 -10.52 -40.90
CA ALA A 2 19.28 -10.71 -39.69
C ALA A 2 19.43 -9.33 -39.03
N THR A 3 18.77 -9.13 -37.89
CA THR A 3 19.07 -8.01 -37.00
C THR A 3 20.49 -8.24 -36.48
N ALA A 4 21.43 -7.45 -37.00
CA ALA A 4 22.77 -7.38 -36.46
C ALA A 4 22.64 -6.98 -34.98
N PHE A 5 23.12 -7.82 -34.07
CA PHE A 5 23.57 -7.33 -32.78
C PHE A 5 24.57 -6.21 -33.08
N VAL A 6 24.32 -5.03 -32.50
CA VAL A 6 25.21 -3.88 -32.61
C VAL A 6 26.63 -4.38 -32.32
N ASP A 7 27.53 -4.22 -33.29
CA ASP A 7 28.95 -4.47 -33.09
C ASP A 7 29.38 -3.65 -31.86
N PRO A 8 29.75 -4.28 -30.73
CA PRO A 8 30.08 -3.54 -29.52
C PRO A 8 31.41 -2.85 -29.81
N THR A 9 31.36 -1.65 -30.36
CA THR A 9 32.50 -0.76 -30.38
C THR A 9 32.83 -0.47 -28.93
N ILE A 10 33.75 -1.23 -28.35
CA ILE A 10 34.30 -1.00 -27.02
C ILE A 10 34.87 0.42 -27.05
N PRO A 11 34.36 1.35 -26.23
CA PRO A 11 34.98 2.65 -26.09
C PRO A 11 36.44 2.42 -25.69
N LYS A 12 37.39 3.13 -26.31
CA LYS A 12 38.83 2.92 -26.10
C LYS A 12 39.28 3.06 -24.63
N GLU A 13 38.42 3.55 -23.74
CA GLU A 13 38.65 3.64 -22.30
C GLU A 13 37.40 3.18 -21.53
N SER A 14 37.25 1.86 -21.30
CA SER A 14 36.24 1.32 -20.39
C SER A 14 36.73 1.42 -18.93
N PRO A 15 35.89 1.86 -17.97
CA PRO A 15 36.26 1.85 -16.55
C PRO A 15 36.36 0.43 -15.96
N ILE A 16 35.94 -0.60 -16.70
CA ILE A 16 36.08 -1.99 -16.30
C ILE A 16 37.48 -2.48 -16.66
N THR A 17 38.36 -2.50 -15.66
CA THR A 17 39.72 -3.04 -15.76
C THR A 17 39.83 -4.42 -15.11
N SER A 18 40.91 -5.15 -15.38
CA SER A 18 41.22 -6.41 -14.69
C SER A 18 41.29 -6.24 -13.17
N GLU A 19 41.80 -5.09 -12.69
CA GLU A 19 41.80 -4.76 -11.27
C GLU A 19 40.39 -4.62 -10.70
N VAL A 20 39.51 -3.86 -11.39
CA VAL A 20 38.10 -3.69 -10.98
C VAL A 20 37.35 -5.02 -10.97
N LEU A 21 37.61 -5.88 -11.96
CA LEU A 21 37.07 -7.24 -12.04
C LEU A 21 37.47 -8.06 -10.80
N GLN A 22 38.77 -8.14 -10.49
CA GLN A 22 39.27 -8.94 -9.37
C GLN A 22 38.75 -8.43 -8.03
N GLN A 23 38.76 -7.12 -7.81
CA GLN A 23 38.24 -6.51 -6.58
C GLN A 23 36.73 -6.77 -6.41
N THR A 24 35.95 -6.71 -7.49
CA THR A 24 34.50 -6.93 -7.43
C THR A 24 34.16 -8.40 -7.24
N ALA A 25 34.86 -9.31 -7.95
CA ALA A 25 34.69 -10.75 -7.79
C ALA A 25 35.02 -11.20 -6.36
N ALA A 26 36.10 -10.67 -5.76
CA ALA A 26 36.48 -10.98 -4.40
C ALA A 26 35.41 -10.61 -3.35
N LYS A 27 34.67 -9.49 -3.55
CA LYS A 27 33.58 -9.07 -2.65
C LYS A 27 32.44 -10.09 -2.57
N ILE A 28 32.24 -10.88 -3.61
CA ILE A 28 31.23 -11.94 -3.67
C ILE A 28 31.83 -13.35 -3.50
N GLY A 29 33.11 -13.44 -3.09
CA GLY A 29 33.81 -14.71 -2.87
C GLY A 29 34.17 -15.47 -4.15
N VAL A 30 34.16 -14.80 -5.30
CA VAL A 30 34.52 -15.38 -6.60
C VAL A 30 35.97 -15.05 -6.93
N ARG A 31 36.74 -16.05 -7.39
CA ARG A 31 38.11 -15.87 -7.88
C ARG A 31 38.12 -16.05 -9.40
N VAL A 32 38.55 -15.02 -10.12
CA VAL A 32 38.77 -15.13 -11.58
C VAL A 32 40.25 -15.47 -11.81
N PRO A 33 40.59 -16.58 -12.48
CA PRO A 33 41.97 -16.89 -12.82
C PRO A 33 42.58 -15.79 -13.70
N ASP A 34 43.86 -15.45 -13.48
CA ASP A 34 44.55 -14.43 -14.29
C ASP A 34 44.53 -14.78 -15.78
N SER A 35 44.58 -16.07 -16.12
CA SER A 35 44.46 -16.57 -17.51
C SER A 35 43.10 -16.31 -18.18
N LYS A 36 42.10 -15.90 -17.40
CA LYS A 36 40.74 -15.59 -17.85
C LYS A 36 40.35 -14.13 -17.58
N ALA A 37 41.24 -13.35 -16.97
CA ALA A 37 40.93 -11.98 -16.59
C ALA A 37 40.53 -11.13 -17.81
N ASP A 38 41.27 -11.22 -18.91
CA ASP A 38 41.00 -10.45 -20.12
C ASP A 38 39.63 -10.79 -20.73
N GLU A 39 39.29 -12.08 -20.85
CA GLU A 39 37.99 -12.54 -21.37
C GLU A 39 36.81 -12.00 -20.53
N PHE A 40 36.94 -12.06 -19.21
CA PHE A 40 35.90 -11.57 -18.29
C PHE A 40 35.81 -10.05 -18.26
N THR A 41 36.95 -9.36 -18.33
CA THR A 41 37.02 -7.90 -18.40
C THR A 41 36.33 -7.40 -19.67
N GLU A 42 36.61 -8.02 -20.83
CA GLU A 42 35.97 -7.68 -22.10
C GLU A 42 34.45 -7.90 -22.06
N MET A 43 34.01 -9.06 -21.55
CA MET A 43 32.59 -9.37 -21.43
C MET A 43 31.84 -8.39 -20.52
N LEU A 44 32.40 -8.05 -19.36
CA LEU A 44 31.78 -7.09 -18.43
C LEU A 44 31.81 -5.66 -18.98
N ALA A 45 32.87 -5.26 -19.69
CA ALA A 45 32.94 -3.98 -20.35
C ALA A 45 31.83 -3.84 -21.41
N SER A 46 31.64 -4.87 -22.25
CA SER A 46 30.55 -4.91 -23.22
C SER A 46 29.17 -4.88 -22.57
N ALA A 47 28.97 -5.65 -21.49
CA ALA A 47 27.70 -5.67 -20.77
C ALA A 47 27.37 -4.31 -20.14
N ARG A 48 28.36 -3.64 -19.52
CA ARG A 48 28.21 -2.29 -19.00
C ARG A 48 27.82 -1.32 -20.10
N GLU A 49 28.50 -1.34 -21.25
CA GLU A 49 28.21 -0.41 -22.35
C GLU A 49 26.76 -0.55 -22.82
N THR A 50 26.26 -1.78 -22.95
CA THR A 50 24.83 -1.99 -23.25
C THR A 50 23.92 -1.44 -22.15
N MET A 51 24.29 -1.59 -20.88
CA MET A 51 23.53 -1.01 -19.77
C MET A 51 23.55 0.52 -19.80
N GLU A 52 24.69 1.15 -20.07
CA GLU A 52 24.81 2.62 -20.19
C GLU A 52 23.94 3.15 -21.32
N GLN A 53 23.92 2.44 -22.47
CA GLN A 53 23.02 2.79 -23.55
C GLN A 53 21.57 2.79 -23.09
N VAL A 54 21.12 1.72 -22.41
CA VAL A 54 19.75 1.65 -21.87
C VAL A 54 19.50 2.76 -20.85
N MET A 55 20.43 3.04 -19.94
CA MET A 55 20.31 4.09 -18.91
C MET A 55 20.28 5.51 -19.49
N THR A 56 20.74 5.70 -20.73
CA THR A 56 20.67 6.99 -21.45
C THR A 56 19.44 7.11 -22.35
N MET A 57 18.66 6.04 -22.50
CA MET A 57 17.37 6.12 -23.19
C MET A 57 16.37 6.91 -22.33
N ASP A 58 15.47 7.63 -23.00
CA ASP A 58 14.39 8.30 -22.30
C ASP A 58 13.47 7.26 -21.64
N ASP A 59 13.17 7.45 -20.36
CA ASP A 59 12.16 6.65 -19.67
C ASP A 59 10.78 6.90 -20.29
N PHE A 60 10.04 5.82 -20.54
CA PHE A 60 8.63 5.95 -20.89
C PHE A 60 7.83 6.36 -19.64
N MET A 61 7.37 7.61 -19.62
CA MET A 61 6.46 8.12 -18.60
C MET A 61 5.09 8.41 -19.23
N PRO A 62 3.98 7.89 -18.66
CA PRO A 62 2.64 8.24 -19.11
C PRO A 62 2.42 9.75 -19.08
N ALA A 63 1.81 10.30 -20.13
CA ALA A 63 1.53 11.73 -20.23
C ALA A 63 0.60 12.19 -19.10
N LEU A 64 0.94 13.33 -18.50
CA LEU A 64 0.14 13.98 -17.48
C LEU A 64 -0.61 15.17 -18.06
N ASP A 65 -1.90 15.26 -17.75
CA ASP A 65 -2.72 16.43 -18.09
C ASP A 65 -2.83 17.33 -16.86
N MET A 66 -1.78 18.12 -16.61
CA MET A 66 -1.71 19.04 -15.46
C MET A 66 -2.58 20.29 -15.64
N GLU A 67 -2.99 20.60 -16.87
CA GLU A 67 -3.93 21.70 -17.15
C GLU A 67 -5.35 21.27 -16.77
N ARG A 68 -5.75 20.05 -17.15
CA ARG A 68 -7.07 19.50 -16.80
C ARG A 68 -7.17 19.06 -15.34
N TYR A 69 -6.07 18.56 -14.77
CA TYR A 69 -6.00 18.04 -13.40
C TYR A 69 -4.89 18.72 -12.59
N PRO A 70 -5.01 20.02 -12.26
CA PRO A 70 -3.98 20.72 -11.51
C PRO A 70 -3.86 20.17 -10.08
N ARG A 71 -2.63 20.06 -9.58
CA ARG A 71 -2.34 19.75 -8.17
C ARG A 71 -2.18 21.07 -7.43
N THR A 72 -3.14 21.38 -6.57
CA THR A 72 -3.16 22.65 -5.83
C THR A 72 -3.07 22.42 -4.33
N GLY A 73 -2.42 23.33 -3.60
CA GLY A 73 -2.32 23.26 -2.14
C GLY A 73 -1.59 22.03 -1.62
N VAL A 74 -0.53 21.57 -2.31
CA VAL A 74 0.31 20.46 -1.86
C VAL A 74 1.08 20.90 -0.61
N THR A 75 0.67 20.42 0.56
CA THR A 75 1.29 20.78 1.84
C THR A 75 1.36 19.61 2.80
N ALA A 76 2.46 19.58 3.57
CA ALA A 76 2.52 18.74 4.77
C ALA A 76 1.44 19.18 5.77
N VAL A 77 0.93 18.25 6.55
CA VAL A 77 -0.16 18.51 7.50
C VAL A 77 0.43 18.73 8.88
N ALA A 78 0.11 19.86 9.49
CA ALA A 78 0.52 20.16 10.85
C ALA A 78 -0.18 19.21 11.84
N THR A 79 0.47 18.91 12.96
CA THR A 79 -0.02 17.94 13.95
C THR A 79 -1.37 18.36 14.52
N GLU A 80 -1.58 19.66 14.74
CA GLU A 80 -2.83 20.25 15.21
C GLU A 80 -4.01 20.02 14.27
N ASP A 81 -3.76 19.99 12.96
CA ASP A 81 -4.75 19.76 11.90
C ASP A 81 -4.86 18.26 11.53
N ASN A 82 -4.07 17.39 12.19
CA ASN A 82 -4.02 15.96 11.93
C ASN A 82 -4.03 15.15 13.26
N PRO A 83 -5.06 15.30 14.12
CA PRO A 83 -5.06 14.76 15.48
C PRO A 83 -5.06 13.23 15.57
N LEU A 84 -5.45 12.54 14.48
CA LEU A 84 -5.36 11.08 14.36
C LEU A 84 -4.20 10.63 13.46
N ASN A 85 -3.38 11.57 13.00
CA ASN A 85 -2.26 11.35 12.09
C ASN A 85 -2.60 10.54 10.84
N ALA A 86 -3.81 10.71 10.32
CA ALA A 86 -4.33 9.91 9.21
C ALA A 86 -3.97 10.49 7.84
N TRP A 87 -3.64 11.79 7.78
CA TRP A 87 -3.11 12.43 6.58
C TRP A 87 -1.59 12.28 6.46
N ALA A 88 -1.11 12.04 5.24
CA ALA A 88 0.30 12.19 4.89
C ALA A 88 0.56 13.56 4.23
N THR A 89 -0.32 13.97 3.30
CA THR A 89 -0.19 15.24 2.57
C THR A 89 -1.58 15.73 2.16
N LYS A 90 -1.84 17.03 2.31
CA LYS A 90 -3.04 17.67 1.74
C LYS A 90 -2.74 18.11 0.32
N VAL A 91 -3.69 17.94 -0.59
CA VAL A 91 -3.60 18.35 -2.00
C VAL A 91 -4.99 18.34 -2.61
N ILE A 92 -5.37 19.32 -3.42
CA ILE A 92 -6.62 19.27 -4.16
C ILE A 92 -6.30 19.00 -5.63
N VAL A 93 -6.84 17.89 -6.14
CA VAL A 93 -6.82 17.53 -7.56
C VAL A 93 -8.24 17.22 -8.01
N ARG A 94 -8.69 17.90 -9.06
CA ARG A 94 -9.99 17.69 -9.69
C ARG A 94 -9.93 18.10 -11.16
N ASN A 95 -10.85 17.59 -11.96
CA ASN A 95 -11.04 18.07 -13.32
C ASN A 95 -11.53 19.53 -13.30
N VAL A 96 -10.89 20.41 -14.06
CA VAL A 96 -11.30 21.83 -14.18
C VAL A 96 -12.53 22.03 -15.07
N ASN A 97 -12.86 21.06 -15.92
CA ASN A 97 -14.08 21.10 -16.73
C ASN A 97 -15.28 20.66 -15.89
N GLU A 98 -16.03 21.63 -15.36
CA GLU A 98 -17.18 21.39 -14.47
C GLU A 98 -18.32 20.59 -15.14
N ASP A 99 -18.51 20.70 -16.47
CA ASP A 99 -19.53 19.91 -17.18
C ASP A 99 -19.16 18.42 -17.22
N GLU A 100 -17.88 18.10 -17.44
CA GLU A 100 -17.37 16.73 -17.38
C GLU A 100 -17.42 16.16 -15.97
N VAL A 101 -17.11 16.98 -14.95
CA VAL A 101 -17.26 16.60 -13.54
C VAL A 101 -18.71 16.23 -13.26
N ALA A 102 -19.67 17.08 -13.62
CA ALA A 102 -21.08 16.88 -13.36
C ALA A 102 -21.67 15.66 -14.09
N ALA A 103 -21.14 15.32 -15.26
CA ALA A 103 -21.52 14.12 -16.01
C ALA A 103 -20.91 12.82 -15.44
N GLY A 104 -19.89 12.92 -14.60
CA GLY A 104 -19.16 11.80 -14.03
C GLY A 104 -19.91 11.10 -12.90
N ILE A 105 -19.79 9.76 -12.82
CA ILE A 105 -20.48 8.95 -11.79
C ILE A 105 -19.94 9.18 -10.37
N LEU A 106 -18.75 9.76 -10.23
CA LEU A 106 -18.13 10.14 -8.96
C LEU A 106 -18.26 11.65 -8.69
N ALA A 107 -19.12 12.37 -9.41
CA ALA A 107 -19.38 13.78 -9.17
C ALA A 107 -19.67 14.03 -7.68
N GLY A 108 -18.96 15.00 -7.09
CA GLY A 108 -19.09 15.38 -5.69
C GLY A 108 -18.46 14.41 -4.68
N GLN A 109 -17.87 13.29 -5.13
CA GLN A 109 -17.20 12.34 -4.23
C GLN A 109 -15.73 12.75 -3.98
N ARG A 110 -15.33 12.77 -2.71
CA ARG A 110 -13.95 12.96 -2.27
C ARG A 110 -13.29 11.60 -2.05
N VAL A 111 -12.25 11.31 -2.84
CA VAL A 111 -11.53 10.03 -2.79
C VAL A 111 -10.12 10.27 -2.25
N VAL A 112 -9.79 9.68 -1.10
CA VAL A 112 -8.41 9.71 -0.59
C VAL A 112 -7.58 8.57 -1.18
N LEU A 113 -6.32 8.85 -1.50
CA LEU A 113 -5.36 7.85 -1.94
C LEU A 113 -4.48 7.40 -0.78
N LYS A 114 -4.19 6.11 -0.69
CA LYS A 114 -3.14 5.60 0.18
C LYS A 114 -1.77 6.14 -0.29
N ASP A 115 -0.88 6.48 0.65
CA ASP A 115 0.48 7.01 0.40
C ASP A 115 1.46 6.04 -0.29
N ASN A 116 0.97 4.94 -0.85
CA ASN A 116 1.72 4.10 -1.79
C ASN A 116 1.15 4.13 -3.22
N VAL A 117 0.10 4.93 -3.46
CA VAL A 117 -0.49 5.18 -4.77
C VAL A 117 0.12 6.45 -5.31
N CYS A 118 0.85 6.33 -6.43
CA CYS A 118 1.55 7.46 -7.02
C CYS A 118 0.57 8.55 -7.48
N LEU A 119 0.82 9.78 -7.06
CA LEU A 119 0.13 10.98 -7.50
C LEU A 119 1.20 11.99 -7.92
N ALA A 120 1.29 12.29 -9.22
CA ALA A 120 2.39 13.07 -9.75
C ALA A 120 2.53 14.43 -9.07
N GLY A 121 3.75 14.80 -8.70
CA GLY A 121 4.03 16.08 -8.03
C GLY A 121 3.64 16.15 -6.55
N VAL A 122 3.18 15.05 -5.95
CA VAL A 122 2.82 14.98 -4.53
C VAL A 122 3.72 13.97 -3.81
N PRO A 123 4.36 14.32 -2.67
CA PRO A 123 5.22 13.41 -1.92
C PRO A 123 4.56 12.06 -1.62
N CYS A 124 5.32 10.98 -1.77
CA CYS A 124 4.88 9.61 -1.55
C CYS A 124 5.88 8.92 -0.62
N HIS A 125 5.49 8.71 0.64
CA HIS A 125 6.42 8.30 1.70
C HIS A 125 6.46 6.79 1.89
N PHE A 126 5.46 6.05 1.41
CA PHE A 126 5.29 4.62 1.67
C PHE A 126 5.32 4.27 3.17
N GLY A 127 4.99 5.23 4.05
CA GLY A 127 5.09 5.09 5.50
C GLY A 127 6.47 4.73 6.03
N THR A 128 7.55 5.05 5.29
CA THR A 128 8.95 4.78 5.68
C THR A 128 9.81 6.03 5.49
N ASP A 129 10.90 6.11 6.26
CA ASP A 129 11.94 7.14 6.13
C ASP A 129 13.03 6.80 5.09
N VAL A 130 13.03 5.57 4.55
CA VAL A 130 14.01 5.12 3.54
C VAL A 130 13.88 5.91 2.23
N PHE A 131 12.67 6.29 1.84
CA PHE A 131 12.38 7.02 0.60
C PHE A 131 11.99 8.49 0.87
N ALA A 132 12.56 9.10 1.93
CA ALA A 132 12.21 10.45 2.32
C ALA A 132 12.36 11.46 1.16
N GLY A 133 11.29 12.21 0.90
CA GLY A 133 11.28 13.25 -0.14
C GLY A 133 11.08 12.74 -1.57
N TRP A 134 10.78 11.46 -1.78
CA TRP A 134 10.48 10.95 -3.12
C TRP A 134 9.13 11.48 -3.62
N VAL A 135 9.13 12.02 -4.84
CA VAL A 135 7.95 12.56 -5.52
C VAL A 135 7.81 11.84 -6.87
N PRO A 136 6.71 11.09 -7.09
CA PRO A 136 6.47 10.41 -8.35
C PRO A 136 6.26 11.41 -9.49
N GLN A 137 6.69 11.01 -10.68
CA GLN A 137 6.53 11.78 -11.93
C GLN A 137 5.31 11.36 -12.74
N THR A 138 4.55 10.36 -12.28
CA THR A 138 3.35 9.88 -12.98
C THR A 138 2.24 9.56 -11.99
N ASP A 139 1.01 9.62 -12.49
CA ASP A 139 -0.16 9.19 -11.76
C ASP A 139 -0.33 7.67 -11.89
N ALA A 140 -0.70 7.01 -10.80
CA ALA A 140 -1.22 5.66 -10.89
C ALA A 140 -2.52 5.69 -11.73
N THR A 141 -2.75 4.69 -12.59
CA THR A 141 -3.92 4.66 -13.49
C THR A 141 -5.27 4.85 -12.78
N VAL A 142 -5.39 4.40 -11.52
CA VAL A 142 -6.60 4.58 -10.70
C VAL A 142 -6.89 6.06 -10.42
N VAL A 143 -5.86 6.89 -10.26
CA VAL A 143 -5.96 8.35 -10.07
C VAL A 143 -6.62 8.99 -11.28
N THR A 144 -6.11 8.73 -12.48
CA THR A 144 -6.67 9.24 -13.74
C THR A 144 -8.13 8.84 -13.89
N ARG A 145 -8.46 7.57 -13.65
CA ARG A 145 -9.84 7.06 -13.76
C ARG A 145 -10.80 7.70 -12.75
N ILE A 146 -10.35 8.01 -11.54
CA ILE A 146 -11.17 8.72 -10.54
C ILE A 146 -11.48 10.13 -11.03
N LEU A 147 -10.47 10.85 -11.53
CA LEU A 147 -10.60 12.22 -12.00
C LEU A 147 -11.46 12.31 -13.27
N GLU A 148 -11.30 11.39 -14.21
CA GLU A 148 -12.15 11.24 -15.41
C GLU A 148 -13.61 10.95 -15.06
N ALA A 149 -13.85 10.22 -13.96
CA ALA A 149 -15.19 9.94 -13.46
C ALA A 149 -15.80 11.08 -12.61
N GLY A 150 -15.13 12.23 -12.51
CA GLY A 150 -15.62 13.42 -11.77
C GLY A 150 -15.28 13.45 -10.28
N GLY A 151 -14.49 12.49 -9.79
CA GLY A 151 -14.05 12.46 -8.39
C GLY A 151 -13.01 13.54 -8.08
N THR A 152 -12.97 14.00 -6.84
CA THR A 152 -11.95 14.93 -6.33
C THR A 152 -11.02 14.21 -5.36
N LEU A 153 -9.72 14.48 -5.45
CA LEU A 153 -8.71 13.98 -4.54
C LEU A 153 -8.34 15.11 -3.58
N PRO A 154 -8.75 15.06 -2.30
CA PRO A 154 -8.48 16.13 -1.33
C PRO A 154 -7.13 15.99 -0.63
N SER A 155 -6.42 14.86 -0.84
CA SER A 155 -5.28 14.47 -0.01
C SER A 155 -4.80 13.04 -0.26
N VAL A 156 -3.68 12.72 0.38
CA VAL A 156 -3.07 11.39 0.49
C VAL A 156 -3.03 10.96 1.98
N SER A 157 -3.42 9.72 2.28
CA SER A 157 -3.50 9.18 3.64
C SER A 157 -2.23 8.44 4.07
N ALA A 158 -1.87 8.50 5.36
CA ALA A 158 -0.75 7.78 5.93
C ALA A 158 -0.80 6.26 5.65
N PHE A 159 0.38 5.68 5.36
CA PHE A 159 0.60 4.27 5.06
C PHE A 159 1.23 3.52 6.24
N GLY A 160 0.88 2.25 6.40
CA GLY A 160 1.51 1.34 7.37
C GLY A 160 0.47 0.70 8.27
N ILE A 161 0.86 -0.38 8.96
CA ILE A 161 0.07 -0.81 10.12
C ILE A 161 0.07 0.37 11.08
N SER A 162 -1.03 0.67 11.76
CA SER A 162 -1.26 1.96 12.42
C SER A 162 -0.21 2.38 13.46
N ASN A 163 0.76 1.52 13.78
CA ASN A 163 1.90 1.76 14.65
C ASN A 163 3.29 1.65 13.99
N THR A 164 3.38 1.50 12.67
CA THR A 164 4.65 1.27 11.94
C THR A 164 5.00 2.37 10.96
N SER A 165 4.13 3.37 10.77
CA SER A 165 4.41 4.48 9.86
C SER A 165 5.53 5.36 10.41
N ALA A 166 6.51 5.70 9.58
CA ALA A 166 7.55 6.69 9.91
C ALA A 166 6.96 8.10 10.12
N LEU A 167 5.75 8.38 9.60
CA LEU A 167 5.04 9.64 9.85
C LEU A 167 4.37 9.68 11.23
N GLY A 168 4.42 8.57 12.00
CA GLY A 168 3.84 8.47 13.34
C GLY A 168 2.61 7.56 13.43
N LEU A 169 2.09 7.40 14.64
CA LEU A 169 0.98 6.49 14.94
C LEU A 169 -0.35 7.02 14.34
N VAL A 170 -1.06 6.17 13.60
CA VAL A 170 -2.41 6.47 13.11
C VAL A 170 -3.44 6.07 14.17
N GLY A 171 -4.19 7.05 14.68
CA GLY A 171 -5.16 6.87 15.76
C GLY A 171 -6.49 6.29 15.28
N ASN A 172 -7.08 5.39 16.06
CA ASN A 172 -8.44 4.88 15.79
C ASN A 172 -9.50 5.89 16.27
N PRO A 173 -10.42 6.35 15.40
CA PRO A 173 -11.42 7.35 15.75
C PRO A 173 -12.42 6.88 16.81
N TYR A 174 -12.65 5.56 16.93
CA TYR A 174 -13.56 4.95 17.90
C TYR A 174 -12.87 4.51 19.20
N GLY A 175 -11.56 4.71 19.31
CA GLY A 175 -10.80 4.36 20.50
C GLY A 175 -9.35 4.78 20.36
N LYS A 176 -9.02 6.00 20.82
CA LYS A 176 -7.71 6.65 20.57
C LYS A 176 -6.48 5.87 21.08
N THR A 177 -6.67 4.93 22.00
CA THR A 177 -5.61 4.04 22.53
C THR A 177 -5.52 2.70 21.78
N ARG A 178 -6.32 2.49 20.74
CA ARG A 178 -6.42 1.25 19.96
C ARG A 178 -5.84 1.44 18.56
N SER A 179 -5.45 0.32 17.95
CA SER A 179 -4.99 0.30 16.55
C SER A 179 -6.13 0.68 15.60
N ALA A 180 -5.78 1.39 14.53
CA ALA A 180 -6.64 1.65 13.38
C ALA A 180 -6.49 0.57 12.28
N GLY A 181 -5.78 -0.53 12.55
CA GLY A 181 -5.49 -1.56 11.56
C GLY A 181 -4.39 -1.16 10.57
N GLY A 182 -4.44 -1.67 9.34
CA GLY A 182 -3.56 -1.23 8.24
C GLY A 182 -3.13 -2.38 7.33
N SER A 183 -2.33 -2.16 6.29
CA SER A 183 -1.53 -0.96 6.04
C SER A 183 -2.29 0.25 5.47
N SER A 184 -3.58 0.13 5.16
CA SER A 184 -4.42 1.24 4.68
C SER A 184 -5.08 2.03 5.83
N SER A 185 -4.39 2.15 6.96
CA SER A 185 -4.93 2.69 8.22
C SER A 185 -5.45 4.11 8.06
N GLY A 186 -4.66 5.01 7.45
CA GLY A 186 -5.10 6.38 7.17
C GLY A 186 -6.38 6.43 6.33
N CYS A 187 -6.48 5.61 5.28
CA CYS A 187 -7.70 5.50 4.46
C CYS A 187 -8.95 5.20 5.30
N GLY A 188 -8.86 4.17 6.15
CA GLY A 188 -9.98 3.75 7.00
C GLY A 188 -10.40 4.85 7.98
N VAL A 189 -9.43 5.53 8.60
CA VAL A 189 -9.70 6.62 9.55
C VAL A 189 -10.38 7.79 8.86
N LEU A 190 -9.91 8.21 7.69
CA LEU A 190 -10.42 9.41 7.01
C LEU A 190 -11.84 9.21 6.46
N VAL A 191 -12.17 8.00 6.03
CA VAL A 191 -13.55 7.65 5.69
C VAL A 191 -14.41 7.62 6.97
N ALA A 192 -13.91 6.99 8.04
CA ALA A 192 -14.64 6.87 9.30
C ALA A 192 -14.93 8.23 9.98
N THR A 193 -14.08 9.24 9.78
CA THR A 193 -14.26 10.60 10.31
C THR A 193 -15.02 11.53 9.35
N GLY A 194 -15.42 11.06 8.16
CA GLY A 194 -16.11 11.87 7.15
C GLY A 194 -15.21 12.88 6.42
N GLU A 195 -13.90 12.74 6.55
CA GLU A 195 -12.90 13.57 5.85
C GLU A 195 -12.81 13.21 4.36
N ALA A 196 -13.15 11.97 4.00
CA ALA A 196 -13.30 11.50 2.62
C ALA A 196 -14.55 10.60 2.51
N ASP A 197 -15.12 10.53 1.32
CA ASP A 197 -16.31 9.70 1.04
C ASP A 197 -15.90 8.28 0.62
N LEU A 198 -14.74 8.18 -0.06
CA LEU A 198 -14.16 6.94 -0.56
C LEU A 198 -12.64 6.93 -0.34
N ALA A 199 -12.03 5.75 -0.42
CA ALA A 199 -10.58 5.62 -0.36
C ALA A 199 -10.05 4.52 -1.29
N ILE A 200 -8.85 4.73 -1.85
CA ILE A 200 -8.08 3.71 -2.54
C ILE A 200 -7.01 3.17 -1.60
N GLY A 201 -7.23 1.96 -1.10
CA GLY A 201 -6.28 1.20 -0.30
C GLY A 201 -5.43 0.23 -1.14
N GLY A 202 -4.59 -0.54 -0.45
CA GLY A 202 -3.84 -1.65 -1.05
C GLY A 202 -3.87 -2.86 -0.12
N ASP A 203 -4.07 -4.06 -0.68
CA ASP A 203 -4.20 -5.31 0.08
C ASP A 203 -3.24 -6.39 -0.43
N GLN A 204 -2.28 -6.77 0.41
CA GLN A 204 -1.34 -7.86 0.16
C GLN A 204 -1.62 -9.10 1.02
N GLY A 205 -2.16 -8.89 2.22
CA GLY A 205 -2.37 -9.93 3.24
C GLY A 205 -3.49 -9.60 4.22
N GLY A 206 -4.40 -8.71 3.82
CA GLY A 206 -5.46 -8.15 4.63
C GLY A 206 -5.37 -6.66 4.83
N SER A 207 -4.52 -5.91 4.12
CA SER A 207 -4.27 -4.50 4.44
C SER A 207 -5.44 -3.54 4.23
N ILE A 208 -6.47 -3.94 3.48
CA ILE A 208 -7.77 -3.25 3.42
C ILE A 208 -8.75 -3.88 4.43
N ARG A 209 -8.65 -5.18 4.68
CA ARG A 209 -9.56 -5.90 5.58
C ARG A 209 -9.24 -5.72 7.07
N LEU A 210 -7.98 -5.46 7.41
CA LEU A 210 -7.44 -5.20 8.74
C LEU A 210 -7.89 -3.84 9.29
N THR A 211 -8.37 -2.93 8.44
CA THR A 211 -8.90 -1.63 8.87
C THR A 211 -10.35 -1.71 9.34
N TYR A 212 -11.01 -2.86 9.20
CA TYR A 212 -12.29 -3.12 9.86
C TYR A 212 -12.06 -3.55 11.31
N ASN A 213 -12.97 -3.17 12.21
CA ASN A 213 -12.99 -3.64 13.61
C ASN A 213 -13.17 -5.17 13.78
N THR A 214 -13.20 -5.94 12.69
CA THR A 214 -13.24 -7.41 12.70
C THR A 214 -12.26 -7.97 11.68
N LEU A 215 -11.29 -8.74 12.15
CA LEU A 215 -10.43 -9.54 11.29
C LEU A 215 -11.17 -10.79 10.81
N PRO A 216 -10.93 -11.28 9.58
CA PRO A 216 -11.14 -12.68 9.30
C PRO A 216 -10.17 -13.47 10.19
N PHE A 217 -10.69 -14.12 11.23
CA PHE A 217 -9.93 -15.00 12.12
C PHE A 217 -9.15 -16.10 11.37
N ASN A 218 -9.58 -16.43 10.16
CA ASN A 218 -8.96 -17.45 9.32
C ASN A 218 -8.81 -16.96 7.87
N ASN A 219 -7.61 -16.48 7.53
CA ASN A 219 -7.22 -16.11 6.17
C ASN A 219 -6.51 -17.24 5.42
N THR A 220 -6.25 -18.37 6.08
CA THR A 220 -5.48 -19.48 5.51
C THR A 220 -6.35 -20.52 4.82
N GLY A 221 -7.67 -20.33 4.78
CA GLY A 221 -8.63 -21.17 4.06
C GLY A 221 -9.12 -22.42 4.83
N HIS A 222 -8.75 -22.56 6.10
CA HIS A 222 -9.16 -23.71 6.93
C HIS A 222 -10.68 -23.71 7.16
N PRO A 223 -11.30 -24.84 7.55
CA PRO A 223 -12.67 -24.80 8.05
C PRO A 223 -12.72 -23.99 9.35
N ALA A 224 -13.73 -23.14 9.49
CA ALA A 224 -13.97 -22.32 10.68
C ALA A 224 -15.47 -22.22 10.99
N LEU A 225 -15.79 -22.04 12.26
CA LEU A 225 -17.15 -21.96 12.79
C LEU A 225 -17.22 -20.86 13.84
N SER A 226 -18.28 -20.04 13.80
CA SER A 226 -18.59 -19.08 14.87
C SER A 226 -19.73 -19.64 15.71
N VAL A 227 -19.57 -19.68 17.03
CA VAL A 227 -20.59 -20.09 17.99
C VAL A 227 -20.89 -18.93 18.95
N PRO A 228 -22.16 -18.76 19.38
CA PRO A 228 -22.46 -17.74 20.37
C PRO A 228 -21.87 -18.14 21.73
N CYS A 229 -21.30 -17.18 22.44
CA CYS A 229 -20.60 -17.45 23.70
C CYS A 229 -20.97 -16.51 24.86
N GLY A 230 -21.94 -15.62 24.66
CA GLY A 230 -22.39 -14.71 25.69
C GLY A 230 -23.17 -13.53 25.13
N MET A 231 -23.65 -12.71 26.04
CA MET A 231 -24.37 -11.48 25.75
C MET A 231 -23.66 -10.33 26.47
N LEU A 232 -23.33 -9.23 25.79
CA LEU A 232 -22.70 -8.06 26.43
C LEU A 232 -23.50 -6.78 26.18
N PRO A 233 -23.55 -5.85 27.14
CA PRO A 233 -24.11 -4.53 26.87
C PRO A 233 -23.27 -3.81 25.81
N PRO A 234 -23.88 -2.97 24.96
CA PRO A 234 -23.11 -2.17 24.01
C PRO A 234 -22.23 -1.15 24.76
N PRO A 235 -21.08 -0.74 24.20
CA PRO A 235 -20.27 0.33 24.78
C PRO A 235 -21.01 1.66 24.92
N GLU A 236 -21.98 1.90 24.03
CA GLU A 236 -22.84 3.08 24.00
C GLU A 236 -24.30 2.65 23.74
N GLY A 237 -25.25 3.19 24.52
CA GLY A 237 -26.67 2.87 24.41
C GLY A 237 -27.31 2.41 25.73
N PRO A 238 -28.58 1.95 25.69
CA PRO A 238 -29.28 1.49 26.89
C PRO A 238 -28.59 0.26 27.51
N GLU A 239 -28.30 0.30 28.81
CA GLU A 239 -27.70 -0.84 29.54
C GLU A 239 -28.57 -2.10 29.52
N THR A 240 -29.88 -1.94 29.25
CA THR A 240 -30.83 -3.03 29.11
C THR A 240 -30.70 -3.78 27.78
N LEU A 241 -30.05 -3.19 26.78
CA LEU A 241 -29.77 -3.86 25.52
C LEU A 241 -28.57 -4.79 25.70
N ARG A 242 -28.73 -6.05 25.28
CA ARG A 242 -27.64 -7.02 25.26
C ARG A 242 -27.40 -7.47 23.82
N LEU A 243 -26.14 -7.44 23.40
CA LEU A 243 -25.69 -7.85 22.06
C LEU A 243 -25.02 -9.24 22.13
N PRO A 244 -25.28 -10.11 21.15
CA PRO A 244 -24.65 -11.43 21.10
C PRO A 244 -23.16 -11.33 20.80
N VAL A 245 -22.36 -12.07 21.57
CA VAL A 245 -20.92 -12.23 21.37
C VAL A 245 -20.66 -13.57 20.70
N GLY A 246 -19.87 -13.56 19.63
CA GLY A 246 -19.41 -14.77 18.95
C GLY A 246 -18.00 -15.16 19.37
N MET A 247 -17.79 -16.46 19.58
CA MET A 247 -16.48 -17.10 19.69
C MET A 247 -16.18 -17.85 18.40
N GLN A 248 -14.99 -17.65 17.84
CA GLN A 248 -14.59 -18.27 16.57
C GLN A 248 -13.69 -19.48 16.83
N LEU A 249 -13.96 -20.59 16.12
CA LEU A 249 -13.22 -21.85 16.15
C LEU A 249 -12.63 -22.13 14.77
N VAL A 250 -11.41 -22.67 14.70
CA VAL A 250 -10.73 -23.08 13.45
C VAL A 250 -10.18 -24.49 13.58
N GLY A 251 -10.37 -25.30 12.54
CA GLY A 251 -9.99 -26.70 12.49
C GLY A 251 -8.91 -26.95 11.45
N LYS A 252 -8.40 -28.18 11.39
CA LYS A 252 -7.53 -28.62 10.30
C LYS A 252 -8.35 -28.79 9.03
N TYR A 253 -7.71 -28.72 7.87
CA TYR A 253 -8.35 -29.08 6.60
C TYR A 253 -8.97 -30.48 6.67
N TRP A 254 -10.22 -30.60 6.22
CA TRP A 254 -10.98 -31.86 6.16
C TRP A 254 -11.30 -32.49 7.53
N ASP A 255 -11.22 -31.71 8.61
CA ASP A 255 -11.54 -32.13 9.98
C ASP A 255 -12.68 -31.31 10.60
N GLU A 256 -13.70 -31.02 9.79
CA GLU A 256 -14.90 -30.26 10.20
C GLU A 256 -15.64 -30.95 11.35
N LEU A 257 -15.57 -32.29 11.43
CA LEU A 257 -16.18 -33.06 12.50
C LEU A 257 -15.64 -32.67 13.88
N THR A 258 -14.34 -32.36 14.00
CA THR A 258 -13.76 -31.90 15.26
C THR A 258 -14.28 -30.52 15.66
N LEU A 259 -14.49 -29.62 14.68
CA LEU A 259 -15.12 -28.33 14.93
C LEU A 259 -16.56 -28.47 15.42
N TYR A 260 -17.35 -29.34 14.79
CA TYR A 260 -18.73 -29.58 15.23
C TYR A 260 -18.80 -30.19 16.62
N LYS A 261 -17.90 -31.12 16.96
CA LYS A 261 -17.81 -31.68 18.32
C LYS A 261 -17.48 -30.61 19.36
N ALA A 262 -16.54 -29.71 19.06
CA ALA A 262 -16.20 -28.61 19.95
C ALA A 262 -17.37 -27.64 20.14
N ALA A 263 -18.09 -27.30 19.08
CA ALA A 263 -19.28 -26.46 19.13
C ALA A 263 -20.42 -27.11 19.94
N LEU A 264 -20.68 -28.41 19.72
CA LEU A 264 -21.69 -29.15 20.46
C LEU A 264 -21.35 -29.22 21.96
N ALA A 265 -20.09 -29.53 22.29
CA ALA A 265 -19.64 -29.55 23.69
C ALA A 265 -19.82 -28.19 24.38
N TRP A 266 -19.59 -27.09 23.66
CA TRP A 266 -19.86 -25.74 24.16
C TRP A 266 -21.36 -25.51 24.39
N SER A 267 -22.21 -25.81 23.41
CA SER A 267 -23.66 -25.58 23.53
C SER A 267 -24.33 -26.47 24.58
N ASP A 268 -23.82 -27.67 24.81
CA ASP A 268 -24.38 -28.58 25.82
C ASP A 268 -23.98 -28.20 27.25
N ALA A 269 -22.80 -27.59 27.40
CA ALA A 269 -22.27 -27.21 28.71
C ALA A 269 -22.76 -25.82 29.17
N PHE A 270 -23.14 -24.93 28.25
CA PHE A 270 -23.42 -23.53 28.55
C PHE A 270 -24.66 -23.00 27.82
N ASP A 271 -25.55 -22.32 28.55
CA ASP A 271 -26.57 -21.46 27.94
C ASP A 271 -26.00 -20.06 27.72
N TRP A 272 -25.48 -19.83 26.51
CA TRP A 272 -24.84 -18.57 26.13
C TRP A 272 -25.74 -17.33 26.24
N LYS A 273 -27.07 -17.48 26.33
CA LYS A 273 -27.99 -16.34 26.51
C LYS A 273 -27.93 -15.78 27.93
N GLU A 274 -27.55 -16.63 28.88
CA GLU A 274 -27.46 -16.31 30.31
C GLU A 274 -26.02 -15.94 30.72
N LEU A 275 -25.06 -16.04 29.79
CA LEU A 275 -23.65 -15.63 29.97
C LEU A 275 -23.41 -14.15 29.64
#